data_AF-A0A9W5YEX5-F1
#
_entry.id   AF-A0A9W5YEX5-F1
#
_cell.length_a   1.000
_cell.length_b   1.000
_cell.length_c   1.000
_cell.angle_alpha   90.00
_cell.angle_beta   90.00
_cell.angle_gamma   90.00
#
_symmetry.space_group_name_H-M   'P 1'
#
loop_
_entity.id
_entity.type
_entity.pdbx_description
1 polymer ?
#
loop_
_entity_poly.entity_id
_entity_poly.type
_entity_poly.pdbx_seq_one_letter_code
_entity_poly.pdbx_strand_id
1 'polypeptide(L)'
;MPQRIMYIPLDERPVNVVYPKMILDISDVEVLLPPVNIMGMKKKNADISLLSNWMEANISDIDYLVLSIDMFIYGGLIPSRIHNRPYIQCINNLNLLKKFKNINDKLKIYAFDTIMRVPSYNSDDEEPDYYELYGEKIFELGALMDKISQNISSNEEKQQQEIIKEEIPSDAMQDYIKRRELNNKITKAVINYVEEDIIDFLIIPMDDCSEFGFSSKERRNIMSIIRQKGLLHKIYSYPGADEVGCTLVTRAFNKIIKYQPRLYIRYSSVVGPTLIPRLEDRSVHETVKYQIIAAGGIVVDNSLECDFVLMVNPPSYNTLRLYDGNDSIFKRIELNDPYRNINEFVLAVKYYIEKDIPCAVADVAQVNDVDDDMMMLLKSYHLLDKLLSYAGWNTSSNTLGTVIAHSMVTSYYIVNNKLYDSNEIKSKKFLCQRYLEDWAYQHYVRKDIIDMLEDMQISYFNLEDKLDYVCDTIKDKLYDFQNKNLMGLKFDFDVNIPWNRLYEIGITFK
;
A
#
# COMPACT_ATOMS: atom_id res chain seq x y z
N MET A 1 7.39 21.86 -22.50
CA MET A 1 6.08 21.39 -22.02
C MET A 1 6.29 20.86 -20.60
N PRO A 2 5.32 20.99 -19.68
CA PRO A 2 5.41 20.33 -18.38
C PRO A 2 5.59 18.81 -18.61
N GLN A 3 6.35 18.16 -17.73
CA GLN A 3 6.46 16.70 -17.79
C GLN A 3 5.18 16.08 -17.23
N ARG A 4 4.68 15.02 -17.87
CA ARG A 4 3.35 14.46 -17.61
C ARG A 4 3.44 12.96 -17.29
N ILE A 5 2.81 12.57 -16.19
CA ILE A 5 2.61 11.18 -15.79
C ILE A 5 1.13 10.83 -15.99
N MET A 6 0.84 9.84 -16.82
CA MET A 6 -0.48 9.19 -16.80
C MET A 6 -0.44 8.10 -15.74
N TYR A 7 -1.35 8.14 -14.77
CA TYR A 7 -1.42 7.16 -13.71
C TYR A 7 -2.75 6.40 -13.73
N ILE A 8 -2.67 5.07 -13.86
CA ILE A 8 -3.80 4.15 -13.76
C ILE A 8 -3.74 3.43 -12.40
N PRO A 9 -4.64 3.75 -11.47
CA PRO A 9 -4.59 3.26 -10.10
C PRO A 9 -5.01 1.80 -10.00
N LEU A 10 -4.71 1.17 -8.86
CA LEU A 10 -5.02 -0.24 -8.57
C LEU A 10 -6.53 -0.49 -8.43
N ASP A 11 -7.21 0.44 -7.78
CA ASP A 11 -8.65 0.54 -7.62
C ASP A 11 -9.03 1.99 -7.31
N GLU A 12 -10.29 2.23 -6.98
CA GLU A 12 -10.87 3.54 -6.72
C GLU A 12 -10.69 4.05 -5.27
N ARG A 13 -10.08 3.27 -4.37
CA ARG A 13 -9.90 3.70 -2.97
C ARG A 13 -9.00 4.93 -2.89
N PRO A 14 -9.18 5.82 -1.89
CA PRO A 14 -8.35 7.01 -1.71
C PRO A 14 -6.85 6.70 -1.67
N VAL A 15 -6.46 5.57 -1.09
CA VAL A 15 -5.07 5.11 -1.01
C VAL A 15 -4.42 4.95 -2.39
N ASN A 16 -5.22 4.52 -3.37
CA ASN A 16 -4.77 4.21 -4.73
C ASN A 16 -4.97 5.37 -5.70
N VAL A 17 -5.86 6.33 -5.41
CA VAL A 17 -6.14 7.46 -6.31
C VAL A 17 -5.65 8.79 -5.74
N VAL A 18 -6.06 9.08 -4.51
CA VAL A 18 -5.84 10.38 -3.86
C VAL A 18 -4.41 10.52 -3.39
N TYR A 19 -3.80 9.48 -2.79
CA TYR A 19 -2.45 9.62 -2.24
C TYR A 19 -1.39 9.85 -3.31
N PRO A 20 -1.31 9.02 -4.38
CA PRO A 20 -0.33 9.25 -5.45
C PRO A 20 -0.50 10.62 -6.08
N LYS A 21 -1.75 11.08 -6.26
CA LYS A 21 -2.05 12.42 -6.77
C LYS A 21 -1.58 13.53 -5.83
N MET A 22 -1.96 13.48 -4.55
CA MET A 22 -1.57 14.52 -3.59
C MET A 22 -0.05 14.60 -3.42
N ILE A 23 0.64 13.45 -3.41
CA ILE A 23 2.10 13.40 -3.37
C ILE A 23 2.70 14.05 -4.62
N LEU A 24 2.23 13.70 -5.82
CA LEU A 24 2.74 14.32 -7.05
C LEU A 24 2.36 15.80 -7.19
N ASP A 25 1.21 16.23 -6.69
CA ASP A 25 0.77 17.61 -6.73
C ASP A 25 1.71 18.53 -5.93
N ILE A 26 2.49 18.00 -4.97
CA ILE A 26 3.58 18.73 -4.30
C ILE A 26 4.63 19.20 -5.30
N SER A 27 4.74 18.54 -6.46
CA SER A 27 5.69 18.87 -7.51
C SER A 27 5.08 19.65 -8.68
N ASP A 28 5.92 20.00 -9.64
CA ASP A 28 5.55 20.63 -10.92
C ASP A 28 5.24 19.60 -12.03
N VAL A 29 5.24 18.30 -11.69
CA VAL A 29 4.91 17.22 -12.63
C VAL A 29 3.39 17.07 -12.68
N GLU A 30 2.82 17.13 -13.89
CA GLU A 30 1.39 16.96 -14.08
C GLU A 30 1.01 15.47 -14.01
N VAL A 31 0.00 15.14 -13.21
CA VAL A 31 -0.59 13.80 -13.17
C VAL A 31 -1.94 13.77 -13.86
N LEU A 32 -2.08 12.87 -14.82
CA LEU A 32 -3.33 12.60 -15.51
C LEU A 32 -3.95 11.30 -14.99
N LEU A 33 -5.15 11.41 -14.41
CA LEU A 33 -5.93 10.30 -13.88
C LEU A 33 -7.12 9.98 -14.79
N PRO A 34 -7.56 8.70 -14.85
CA PRO A 34 -8.80 8.35 -15.52
C PRO A 34 -10.01 9.00 -14.83
N PRO A 35 -11.07 9.35 -15.59
CA PRO A 35 -12.35 9.79 -15.03
C PRO A 35 -12.94 8.74 -14.08
N VAL A 36 -13.51 9.17 -12.95
CA VAL A 36 -14.07 8.26 -11.93
C VAL A 36 -15.19 7.37 -12.50
N ASN A 37 -15.97 7.86 -13.46
CA ASN A 37 -17.11 7.15 -14.03
C ASN A 37 -16.74 5.96 -14.93
N ILE A 38 -15.46 5.80 -15.31
CA ILE A 38 -14.98 4.64 -16.07
C ILE A 38 -14.19 3.64 -15.20
N MET A 39 -14.02 3.95 -13.91
CA MET A 39 -13.33 3.11 -12.93
C MET A 39 -14.24 2.01 -12.36
N GLY A 40 -13.62 1.04 -11.69
CA GLY A 40 -14.32 -0.01 -10.94
C GLY A 40 -14.95 0.53 -9.66
N MET A 41 -15.71 -0.34 -9.01
CA MET A 41 -16.26 -0.10 -7.68
C MET A 41 -16.31 -1.41 -6.89
N LYS A 42 -15.33 -1.63 -6.01
CA LYS A 42 -15.16 -2.84 -5.19
C LYS A 42 -15.18 -4.11 -6.04
N LYS A 43 -16.21 -4.97 -5.93
CA LYS A 43 -16.39 -6.18 -6.74
C LYS A 43 -16.81 -5.88 -8.20
N LYS A 44 -17.29 -4.67 -8.50
CA LYS A 44 -17.66 -4.27 -9.87
C LYS A 44 -16.41 -3.84 -10.64
N ASN A 45 -16.11 -4.52 -11.74
CA ASN A 45 -14.98 -4.15 -12.59
C ASN A 45 -15.18 -2.82 -13.33
N ALA A 46 -14.09 -2.12 -13.59
CA ALA A 46 -14.02 -1.00 -14.51
C ALA A 46 -14.45 -1.39 -15.93
N ASP A 47 -14.90 -0.42 -16.71
CA ASP A 47 -15.10 -0.60 -18.15
C ASP A 47 -13.73 -0.49 -18.86
N ILE A 48 -13.11 -1.65 -19.08
CA ILE A 48 -11.77 -1.74 -19.65
C ILE A 48 -11.71 -1.15 -21.07
N SER A 49 -12.80 -1.24 -21.84
CA SER A 49 -12.84 -0.67 -23.19
C SER A 49 -12.86 0.85 -23.13
N LEU A 50 -13.67 1.44 -22.25
CA LEU A 50 -13.66 2.90 -22.04
C LEU A 50 -12.32 3.38 -21.46
N LEU A 51 -11.74 2.67 -20.51
CA LEU A 51 -10.43 2.96 -19.95
C LEU A 51 -9.35 2.94 -21.03
N SER A 52 -9.30 1.89 -21.85
CA SER A 52 -8.32 1.75 -22.92
C SER A 52 -8.46 2.85 -23.99
N ASN A 53 -9.69 3.19 -24.36
CA ASN A 53 -9.96 4.28 -25.32
C ASN A 53 -9.54 5.64 -24.76
N TRP A 54 -9.79 5.88 -23.47
CA TRP A 54 -9.37 7.10 -22.80
C TRP A 54 -7.84 7.19 -22.74
N MET A 55 -7.15 6.10 -22.39
CA MET A 55 -5.68 6.05 -22.39
C MET A 55 -5.13 6.36 -23.79
N GLU A 56 -5.64 5.67 -24.82
CA GLU A 56 -5.20 5.87 -26.20
C GLU A 56 -5.33 7.33 -26.67
N ALA A 57 -6.45 7.97 -26.33
CA ALA A 57 -6.71 9.36 -26.71
C ALA A 57 -5.79 10.38 -26.03
N ASN A 58 -5.13 10.01 -24.93
CA ASN A 58 -4.36 10.92 -24.08
C ASN A 58 -2.88 10.54 -23.94
N ILE A 59 -2.39 9.50 -24.65
CA ILE A 59 -1.02 8.98 -24.42
C ILE A 59 0.08 9.70 -25.22
N SER A 60 -0.28 10.48 -26.23
CA SER A 60 0.66 11.04 -27.22
C SER A 60 1.72 11.98 -26.64
N ASP A 61 1.43 12.66 -25.53
CA ASP A 61 2.29 13.65 -24.89
C ASP A 61 2.60 13.31 -23.42
N ILE A 62 2.49 12.03 -23.08
CA ILE A 62 2.81 11.50 -21.75
C ILE A 62 4.27 11.01 -21.72
N ASP A 63 5.04 11.43 -20.72
CA ASP A 63 6.42 10.96 -20.55
C ASP A 63 6.46 9.57 -19.88
N TYR A 64 5.62 9.39 -18.85
CA TYR A 64 5.53 8.14 -18.10
C TYR A 64 4.08 7.66 -17.98
N LEU A 65 3.83 6.42 -18.36
CA LEU A 65 2.64 5.68 -17.96
C LEU A 65 2.99 4.84 -16.74
N VAL A 66 2.37 5.15 -15.61
CA VAL A 66 2.39 4.33 -14.40
C VAL A 66 1.07 3.58 -14.33
N LEU A 67 1.06 2.24 -14.32
CA LEU A 67 -0.21 1.49 -14.31
C LEU A 67 -0.23 0.24 -13.44
N SER A 68 -1.38 -0.01 -12.84
CA SER A 68 -1.76 -1.32 -12.32
C SER A 68 -2.17 -2.26 -13.48
N ILE A 69 -1.52 -3.42 -13.57
CA ILE A 69 -1.91 -4.49 -14.48
C ILE A 69 -3.27 -5.07 -14.07
N ASP A 70 -3.55 -5.15 -12.77
CA ASP A 70 -4.83 -5.60 -12.22
C ASP A 70 -6.00 -4.75 -12.74
N MET A 71 -5.88 -3.42 -12.63
CA MET A 71 -6.87 -2.48 -13.19
C MET A 71 -6.98 -2.62 -14.70
N PHE A 72 -5.84 -2.70 -15.40
CA PHE A 72 -5.81 -2.70 -16.86
C PHE A 72 -6.40 -3.98 -17.49
N ILE A 73 -6.23 -5.13 -16.84
CA ILE A 73 -6.67 -6.42 -17.37
C ILE A 73 -8.03 -6.86 -16.82
N TYR A 74 -8.27 -6.63 -15.53
CA TYR A 74 -9.45 -7.15 -14.83
C TYR A 74 -10.45 -6.06 -14.44
N GLY A 75 -10.03 -4.80 -14.43
CA GLY A 75 -10.84 -3.66 -14.03
C GLY A 75 -10.82 -3.38 -12.53
N GLY A 76 -9.81 -3.86 -11.81
CA GLY A 76 -9.50 -3.54 -10.42
C GLY A 76 -8.83 -4.71 -9.67
N LEU A 77 -8.33 -4.44 -8.47
CA LEU A 77 -7.73 -5.44 -7.58
C LEU A 77 -8.70 -6.57 -7.22
N ILE A 78 -9.85 -6.27 -6.62
CA ILE A 78 -10.84 -7.30 -6.28
C ILE A 78 -11.36 -8.03 -7.54
N PRO A 79 -11.67 -7.34 -8.66
CA PRO A 79 -11.97 -7.98 -9.93
C PRO A 79 -10.91 -8.98 -10.41
N SER A 80 -9.63 -8.79 -10.10
CA SER A 80 -8.56 -9.76 -10.43
C SER A 80 -8.62 -11.04 -9.59
N ARG A 81 -9.40 -11.06 -8.50
CA ARG A 81 -9.60 -12.22 -7.61
C ARG A 81 -10.91 -12.98 -7.84
N ILE A 82 -11.88 -12.39 -8.56
CA ILE A 82 -13.23 -12.96 -8.73
C ILE A 82 -13.66 -13.17 -10.19
N HIS A 83 -12.74 -13.03 -11.16
CA HIS A 83 -13.08 -13.15 -12.59
C HIS A 83 -13.14 -14.59 -13.10
N ASN A 84 -13.80 -14.74 -14.25
CA ASN A 84 -13.81 -15.94 -15.10
C ASN A 84 -13.31 -15.66 -16.53
N ARG A 85 -12.54 -14.58 -16.72
CA ARG A 85 -12.03 -14.14 -18.02
C ARG A 85 -11.14 -15.21 -18.71
N PRO A 86 -11.29 -15.44 -20.03
CA PRO A 86 -10.36 -16.26 -20.79
C PRO A 86 -8.98 -15.61 -20.96
N TYR A 87 -7.92 -16.41 -20.92
CA TYR A 87 -6.53 -15.97 -21.15
C TYR A 87 -6.35 -15.08 -22.38
N ILE A 88 -7.01 -15.42 -23.50
CA ILE A 88 -6.90 -14.66 -24.75
C ILE A 88 -7.40 -13.22 -24.61
N GLN A 89 -8.45 -12.98 -23.81
CA GLN A 89 -8.95 -11.63 -23.58
C GLN A 89 -7.95 -10.82 -22.74
N CYS A 90 -7.37 -11.44 -21.70
CA CYS A 90 -6.36 -10.79 -20.87
C CYS A 90 -5.11 -10.39 -21.69
N ILE A 91 -4.63 -11.28 -22.57
CA ILE A 91 -3.49 -10.99 -23.45
C ILE A 91 -3.83 -9.93 -24.50
N ASN A 92 -5.04 -9.92 -25.05
CA ASN A 92 -5.47 -8.88 -25.97
C ASN A 92 -5.44 -7.49 -25.33
N ASN A 93 -5.85 -7.38 -24.07
CA ASN A 93 -5.74 -6.14 -23.31
C ASN A 93 -4.26 -5.77 -23.09
N LEU A 94 -3.42 -6.72 -22.65
CA LEU A 94 -1.99 -6.47 -22.44
C LEU A 94 -1.28 -5.99 -23.72
N ASN A 95 -1.66 -6.52 -24.90
CA ASN A 95 -1.11 -6.12 -26.20
C ASN A 95 -1.35 -4.62 -26.52
N LEU A 96 -2.32 -3.96 -25.89
CA LEU A 96 -2.53 -2.51 -26.07
C LEU A 96 -1.33 -1.69 -25.57
N LEU A 97 -0.51 -2.19 -24.65
CA LEU A 97 0.73 -1.49 -24.25
C LEU A 97 1.70 -1.30 -25.43
N LYS A 98 1.76 -2.28 -26.34
CA LYS A 98 2.54 -2.15 -27.58
C LYS A 98 1.97 -1.06 -28.49
N LYS A 99 0.64 -0.95 -28.55
CA LYS A 99 -0.04 0.12 -29.29
C LYS A 99 0.29 1.50 -28.71
N PHE A 100 0.30 1.64 -27.39
CA PHE A 100 0.66 2.90 -26.73
C PHE A 100 2.10 3.33 -27.01
N LYS A 101 3.07 2.40 -26.99
CA LYS A 101 4.46 2.66 -27.43
C LYS A 101 4.56 3.07 -28.91
N ASN A 102 3.70 2.55 -29.77
CA ASN A 102 3.67 2.96 -31.19
C ASN A 102 3.10 4.37 -31.39
N ILE A 103 2.14 4.79 -30.54
CA ILE A 103 1.57 6.15 -30.57
C ILE A 103 2.60 7.15 -30.01
N ASN A 104 3.33 6.77 -28.97
CA ASN A 104 4.35 7.58 -28.33
C ASN A 104 5.63 6.75 -28.10
N ASP A 105 6.60 6.93 -28.99
CA ASP A 105 7.86 6.18 -29.02
C ASP A 105 8.79 6.49 -27.84
N LYS A 106 8.58 7.63 -27.17
CA LYS A 106 9.34 8.07 -25.99
C LYS A 106 8.72 7.62 -24.68
N LEU A 107 7.48 7.13 -24.69
CA LEU A 107 6.74 6.74 -23.50
C LEU A 107 7.55 5.74 -22.67
N LYS A 108 7.68 6.02 -21.37
CA LYS A 108 8.21 5.08 -20.38
C LYS A 108 7.06 4.41 -19.64
N ILE A 109 7.09 3.09 -19.52
CA ILE A 109 6.02 2.34 -18.84
C ILE A 109 6.54 1.72 -17.56
N TYR A 110 6.01 2.17 -16.43
CA TYR A 110 6.21 1.56 -15.12
C TYR A 110 4.93 0.85 -14.71
N ALA A 111 5.02 -0.43 -14.38
CA ALA A 111 3.85 -1.25 -14.10
C ALA A 111 3.97 -1.95 -12.75
N PHE A 112 2.83 -2.37 -12.22
CA PHE A 112 2.79 -3.34 -11.14
C PHE A 112 1.69 -4.37 -11.35
N ASP A 113 1.98 -5.62 -10.96
CA ASP A 113 1.11 -6.79 -11.14
C ASP A 113 1.07 -7.61 -9.85
N THR A 114 -0.08 -7.60 -9.18
CA THR A 114 -0.21 -8.10 -7.82
C THR A 114 -0.30 -9.61 -7.80
N ILE A 115 0.53 -10.28 -6.99
CA ILE A 115 0.32 -11.71 -6.72
C ILE A 115 -0.95 -11.84 -5.88
N MET A 116 -1.91 -12.61 -6.40
CA MET A 116 -3.21 -12.83 -5.78
C MET A 116 -3.08 -13.19 -4.29
N ARG A 117 -3.72 -12.42 -3.40
CA ARG A 117 -3.60 -12.63 -1.95
C ARG A 117 -4.20 -13.95 -1.48
N VAL A 118 -3.88 -14.33 -0.24
CA VAL A 118 -4.48 -15.48 0.45
C VAL A 118 -4.73 -15.07 1.91
N PRO A 119 -5.89 -14.48 2.24
CA PRO A 119 -6.15 -14.01 3.59
C PRO A 119 -6.21 -15.18 4.58
N SER A 120 -5.70 -14.98 5.78
CA SER A 120 -5.69 -15.98 6.87
C SER A 120 -6.98 -16.02 7.68
N TYR A 121 -8.11 -15.62 7.08
CA TYR A 121 -9.40 -15.48 7.75
C TYR A 121 -10.54 -15.77 6.76
N ASN A 122 -11.72 -16.04 7.30
CA ASN A 122 -12.94 -16.23 6.52
C ASN A 122 -13.66 -14.90 6.31
N SER A 123 -13.82 -14.49 5.05
CA SER A 123 -14.60 -13.32 4.63
C SER A 123 -14.69 -13.30 3.11
N ASP A 124 -15.89 -13.11 2.58
CA ASP A 124 -16.10 -12.90 1.16
C ASP A 124 -16.14 -11.40 0.78
N ASP A 125 -15.89 -10.46 1.70
CA ASP A 125 -16.05 -9.02 1.44
C ASP A 125 -15.26 -8.55 0.19
N GLU A 126 -14.07 -9.12 0.02
CA GLU A 126 -13.14 -8.86 -1.10
C GLU A 126 -12.80 -10.12 -1.91
N GLU A 127 -13.36 -11.27 -1.54
CA GLU A 127 -13.03 -12.58 -2.10
C GLU A 127 -14.27 -13.25 -2.74
N PRO A 128 -14.11 -14.37 -3.47
CA PRO A 128 -15.25 -15.19 -3.89
C PRO A 128 -16.06 -15.70 -2.69
N ASP A 129 -17.35 -15.93 -2.88
CA ASP A 129 -18.32 -16.27 -1.82
C ASP A 129 -17.90 -17.46 -0.94
N TYR A 130 -17.16 -18.44 -1.48
CA TYR A 130 -16.68 -19.58 -0.70
C TYR A 130 -15.64 -19.21 0.38
N TYR A 131 -15.04 -18.02 0.33
CA TYR A 131 -14.13 -17.56 1.38
C TYR A 131 -14.85 -17.25 2.70
N GLU A 132 -16.17 -17.03 2.70
CA GLU A 132 -16.96 -16.86 3.92
C GLU A 132 -16.85 -18.11 4.84
N LEU A 133 -16.59 -19.29 4.26
CA LEU A 133 -16.54 -20.56 5.00
C LEU A 133 -15.18 -21.25 4.95
N TYR A 134 -14.38 -21.01 3.91
CA TYR A 134 -13.18 -21.81 3.61
C TYR A 134 -11.90 -20.98 3.41
N GLY A 135 -11.94 -19.66 3.56
CA GLY A 135 -10.78 -18.78 3.32
C GLY A 135 -9.56 -19.14 4.19
N GLU A 136 -9.78 -19.28 5.49
CA GLU A 136 -8.75 -19.69 6.46
C GLU A 136 -8.17 -21.07 6.13
N LYS A 137 -9.02 -22.03 5.75
CA LYS A 137 -8.58 -23.38 5.36
C LYS A 137 -7.75 -23.37 4.08
N ILE A 138 -8.11 -22.55 3.10
CA ILE A 138 -7.32 -22.36 1.87
C ILE A 138 -5.94 -21.80 2.23
N PHE A 139 -5.87 -20.82 3.14
CA PHE A 139 -4.62 -20.28 3.64
C PHE A 139 -3.74 -21.35 4.29
N GLU A 140 -4.29 -22.10 5.26
CA GLU A 140 -3.58 -23.16 5.97
C GLU A 140 -3.08 -24.25 5.01
N LEU A 141 -3.95 -24.71 4.10
CA LEU A 141 -3.60 -25.69 3.08
C LEU A 141 -2.42 -25.19 2.23
N GLY A 142 -2.45 -23.93 1.80
CA GLY A 142 -1.38 -23.31 1.04
C GLY A 142 -0.05 -23.31 1.79
N ALA A 143 -0.06 -22.93 3.07
CA ALA A 143 1.13 -22.90 3.91
C ALA A 143 1.73 -24.30 4.09
N LEU A 144 0.88 -25.31 4.37
CA LEU A 144 1.32 -26.70 4.53
C LEU A 144 1.89 -27.27 3.23
N MET A 145 1.18 -27.10 2.11
CA MET A 145 1.65 -27.54 0.78
C MET A 145 3.00 -26.91 0.42
N ASP A 146 3.20 -25.65 0.79
CA ASP A 146 4.46 -24.96 0.56
C ASP A 146 5.60 -25.55 1.40
N LYS A 147 5.42 -25.68 2.72
CA LYS A 147 6.40 -26.32 3.62
C LYS A 147 6.76 -27.74 3.18
N ILE A 148 5.78 -28.52 2.76
CA ILE A 148 5.99 -29.87 2.20
C ILE A 148 6.87 -29.80 0.96
N SER A 149 6.59 -28.88 0.03
CA SER A 149 7.39 -28.73 -1.19
C SER A 149 8.84 -28.31 -0.95
N GLN A 150 9.12 -27.70 0.20
CA GLN A 150 10.45 -27.31 0.65
C GLN A 150 11.14 -28.35 1.53
N ASN A 151 10.48 -29.49 1.82
CA ASN A 151 10.96 -30.53 2.73
C ASN A 151 11.24 -30.06 4.17
N ILE A 152 10.49 -29.06 4.65
CA ILE A 152 10.61 -28.52 6.02
C ILE A 152 9.39 -28.81 6.91
N SER A 153 8.39 -29.51 6.38
CA SER A 153 7.20 -29.93 7.11
C SER A 153 7.45 -31.12 8.05
N SER A 154 6.84 -31.12 9.22
CA SER A 154 6.73 -32.26 10.13
C SER A 154 5.77 -33.35 9.59
N ASN A 155 5.76 -34.53 10.22
CA ASN A 155 4.78 -35.59 9.89
C ASN A 155 3.35 -35.21 10.29
N GLU A 156 3.18 -34.45 11.38
CA GLU A 156 1.89 -33.93 11.84
C GLU A 156 1.32 -32.94 10.83
N GLU A 157 2.14 -32.01 10.31
CA GLU A 157 1.75 -31.06 9.26
C GLU A 157 1.32 -31.77 7.96
N LYS A 158 1.96 -32.88 7.60
CA LYS A 158 1.56 -33.69 6.43
C LYS A 158 0.19 -34.35 6.63
N GLN A 159 -0.10 -34.84 7.83
CA GLN A 159 -1.40 -35.40 8.15
C GLN A 159 -2.49 -34.32 8.16
N GLN A 160 -2.19 -33.17 8.79
CA GLN A 160 -3.09 -32.01 8.81
C GLN A 160 -3.43 -31.54 7.39
N GLN A 161 -2.46 -31.55 6.47
CA GLN A 161 -2.68 -31.17 5.09
C GLN A 161 -3.68 -32.07 4.36
N GLU A 162 -3.67 -33.37 4.59
CA GLU A 162 -4.66 -34.28 3.99
C GLU A 162 -6.05 -34.07 4.58
N ILE A 163 -6.16 -33.80 5.89
CA ILE A 163 -7.43 -33.49 6.56
C ILE A 163 -8.05 -32.21 5.99
N ILE A 164 -7.32 -31.08 6.01
CA ILE A 164 -7.84 -29.78 5.54
C ILE A 164 -8.27 -29.86 4.07
N LYS A 165 -7.54 -30.62 3.26
CA LYS A 165 -7.85 -30.79 1.83
C LYS A 165 -9.19 -31.49 1.61
N GLU A 166 -9.63 -32.38 2.50
CA GLU A 166 -10.96 -33.01 2.42
C GLU A 166 -12.08 -32.09 2.92
N GLU A 167 -11.77 -31.09 3.75
CA GLU A 167 -12.73 -30.15 4.31
C GLU A 167 -13.13 -29.01 3.34
N ILE A 168 -12.32 -28.74 2.32
CA ILE A 168 -12.59 -27.70 1.32
C ILE A 168 -13.36 -28.34 0.14
N PRO A 169 -14.53 -27.80 -0.24
CA PRO A 169 -15.28 -28.28 -1.40
C PRO A 169 -14.44 -28.29 -2.67
N SER A 170 -14.55 -29.37 -3.45
CA SER A 170 -13.71 -29.58 -4.63
C SER A 170 -13.91 -28.52 -5.71
N ASP A 171 -15.12 -27.99 -5.83
CA ASP A 171 -15.48 -26.91 -6.75
C ASP A 171 -14.87 -25.57 -6.33
N ALA A 172 -14.93 -25.23 -5.03
CA ALA A 172 -14.26 -24.05 -4.47
C ALA A 172 -12.73 -24.10 -4.71
N MET A 173 -12.11 -25.24 -4.43
CA MET A 173 -10.67 -25.41 -4.63
C MET A 173 -10.28 -25.37 -6.12
N GLN A 174 -11.09 -25.96 -7.01
CA GLN A 174 -10.88 -25.91 -8.45
C GLN A 174 -11.00 -24.49 -9.00
N ASP A 175 -12.01 -23.73 -8.57
CA ASP A 175 -12.17 -22.33 -8.96
C ASP A 175 -10.95 -21.49 -8.54
N TYR A 176 -10.57 -21.58 -7.26
CA TYR A 176 -9.41 -20.90 -6.69
C TYR A 176 -8.12 -21.20 -7.47
N ILE A 177 -7.80 -22.47 -7.67
CA ILE A 177 -6.57 -22.88 -8.37
C ILE A 177 -6.59 -22.44 -9.84
N LYS A 178 -7.72 -22.62 -10.54
CA LYS A 178 -7.83 -22.25 -11.96
C LYS A 178 -7.61 -20.75 -12.16
N ARG A 179 -8.18 -19.91 -11.30
CA ARG A 179 -7.98 -18.46 -11.35
C ARG A 179 -6.54 -18.10 -11.04
N ARG A 180 -5.97 -18.67 -9.97
CA ARG A 180 -4.58 -18.43 -9.59
C ARG A 180 -3.59 -18.81 -10.69
N GLU A 181 -3.80 -19.96 -11.34
CA GLU A 181 -2.98 -20.40 -12.47
C GLU A 181 -3.08 -19.46 -13.68
N LEU A 182 -4.28 -18.90 -13.92
CA LEU A 182 -4.48 -17.91 -14.97
C LEU A 182 -3.73 -16.61 -14.65
N ASN A 183 -3.86 -16.08 -13.43
CA ASN A 183 -3.13 -14.87 -13.01
C ASN A 183 -1.62 -15.08 -13.11
N ASN A 184 -1.11 -16.23 -12.64
CA ASN A 184 0.31 -16.58 -12.77
C ASN A 184 0.79 -16.61 -14.24
N LYS A 185 -0.04 -17.13 -15.16
CA LYS A 185 0.25 -17.12 -16.60
C LYS A 185 0.32 -15.68 -17.14
N ILE A 186 -0.56 -14.80 -16.66
CA ILE A 186 -0.52 -13.37 -17.02
C ILE A 186 0.72 -12.69 -16.46
N THR A 187 1.09 -12.91 -15.19
CA THR A 187 2.33 -12.38 -14.62
C THR A 187 3.57 -12.80 -15.42
N LYS A 188 3.63 -14.07 -15.85
CA LYS A 188 4.69 -14.54 -16.75
C LYS A 188 4.71 -13.82 -18.09
N ALA A 189 3.54 -13.51 -18.65
CA ALA A 189 3.44 -12.71 -19.87
C ALA A 189 3.90 -11.25 -19.64
N VAL A 190 3.54 -10.64 -18.52
CA VAL A 190 4.00 -9.28 -18.14
C VAL A 190 5.53 -9.25 -17.99
N ILE A 191 6.16 -10.29 -17.43
CA ILE A 191 7.62 -10.41 -17.37
C ILE A 191 8.25 -10.41 -18.77
N ASN A 192 7.63 -11.08 -19.75
CA ASN A 192 8.11 -11.03 -21.14
C ASN A 192 8.00 -9.62 -21.73
N TYR A 193 7.03 -8.81 -21.33
CA TYR A 193 6.93 -7.41 -21.77
C TYR A 193 8.06 -6.54 -21.21
N VAL A 194 8.63 -6.90 -20.05
CA VAL A 194 9.84 -6.26 -19.53
C VAL A 194 11.08 -6.72 -20.32
N GLU A 195 11.14 -8.01 -20.68
CA GLU A 195 12.21 -8.55 -21.53
C GLU A 195 12.21 -7.93 -22.93
N GLU A 196 11.03 -7.65 -23.48
CA GLU A 196 10.81 -6.98 -24.77
C GLU A 196 10.96 -5.44 -24.71
N ASP A 197 11.36 -4.86 -23.57
CA ASP A 197 11.49 -3.42 -23.34
C ASP A 197 10.20 -2.60 -23.58
N ILE A 198 9.03 -3.26 -23.54
CA ILE A 198 7.72 -2.60 -23.56
C ILE A 198 7.43 -2.00 -22.18
N ILE A 199 7.71 -2.73 -21.11
CA ILE A 199 7.65 -2.24 -19.73
C ILE A 199 9.07 -1.94 -19.25
N ASP A 200 9.33 -0.68 -18.91
CA ASP A 200 10.65 -0.20 -18.50
C ASP A 200 11.01 -0.58 -17.05
N PHE A 201 10.01 -0.75 -16.19
CA PHE A 201 10.19 -1.19 -14.81
C PHE A 201 8.91 -1.84 -14.27
N LEU A 202 9.06 -2.93 -13.51
CA LEU A 202 7.94 -3.70 -12.97
C LEU A 202 8.13 -3.95 -11.46
N ILE A 203 7.05 -3.78 -10.70
CA ILE A 203 6.94 -4.28 -9.34
C ILE A 203 5.93 -5.43 -9.34
N ILE A 204 6.29 -6.57 -8.75
CA ILE A 204 5.38 -7.69 -8.53
C ILE A 204 5.15 -7.78 -7.03
N PRO A 205 4.20 -7.01 -6.49
CA PRO A 205 3.98 -6.95 -5.06
C PRO A 205 3.19 -8.16 -4.56
N MET A 206 3.20 -8.39 -3.25
CA MET A 206 2.43 -9.45 -2.59
C MET A 206 1.45 -8.86 -1.61
N ASP A 207 0.18 -8.94 -1.99
CA ASP A 207 -0.94 -8.52 -1.17
C ASP A 207 -1.27 -9.59 -0.11
N ASP A 208 -1.54 -9.16 1.12
CA ASP A 208 -1.73 -9.97 2.35
C ASP A 208 -1.05 -11.34 2.30
N CYS A 209 0.26 -11.36 2.54
CA CYS A 209 1.06 -12.57 2.39
C CYS A 209 1.67 -13.08 3.71
N SER A 210 2.36 -14.20 3.59
CA SER A 210 2.97 -14.92 4.70
C SER A 210 4.30 -15.51 4.25
N GLU A 211 5.12 -15.96 5.21
CA GLU A 211 6.39 -16.63 4.90
C GLU A 211 6.19 -17.89 4.03
N PHE A 212 5.11 -18.64 4.30
CA PHE A 212 4.73 -19.85 3.56
C PHE A 212 3.30 -19.75 3.06
N GLY A 213 3.06 -20.21 1.83
CA GLY A 213 1.74 -20.16 1.23
C GLY A 213 1.76 -20.23 -0.29
N PHE A 214 0.58 -20.13 -0.90
CA PHE A 214 0.48 -20.09 -2.37
C PHE A 214 1.21 -18.88 -2.94
N SER A 215 1.03 -17.68 -2.37
CA SER A 215 1.69 -16.45 -2.82
C SER A 215 3.21 -16.54 -2.72
N SER A 216 3.73 -17.05 -1.60
CA SER A 216 5.18 -17.15 -1.33
C SER A 216 5.84 -18.16 -2.27
N LYS A 217 5.18 -19.29 -2.53
CA LYS A 217 5.61 -20.29 -3.52
C LYS A 217 5.61 -19.73 -4.94
N GLU A 218 4.54 -19.04 -5.29
CA GLU A 218 4.41 -18.36 -6.57
C GLU A 218 5.51 -17.32 -6.79
N ARG A 219 5.75 -16.46 -5.79
CA ARG A 219 6.87 -15.50 -5.81
C ARG A 219 8.21 -16.19 -6.03
N ARG A 220 8.52 -17.27 -5.30
CA ARG A 220 9.81 -17.98 -5.48
C ARG A 220 9.99 -18.47 -6.92
N ASN A 221 8.93 -18.99 -7.53
CA ASN A 221 8.94 -19.41 -8.93
C ASN A 221 9.13 -18.23 -9.90
N ILE A 222 8.40 -17.13 -9.69
CA ILE A 222 8.51 -15.90 -10.48
C ILE A 222 9.94 -15.33 -10.38
N MET A 223 10.50 -15.22 -9.18
CA MET A 223 11.86 -14.73 -8.98
C MET A 223 12.92 -15.63 -9.64
N SER A 224 12.69 -16.94 -9.71
CA SER A 224 13.55 -17.85 -10.47
C SER A 224 13.53 -17.52 -11.97
N ILE A 225 12.35 -17.29 -12.54
CA ILE A 225 12.19 -16.89 -13.96
C ILE A 225 12.86 -15.54 -14.23
N ILE A 226 12.64 -14.54 -13.37
CA ILE A 226 13.26 -13.21 -13.48
C ILE A 226 14.79 -13.33 -13.48
N ARG A 227 15.35 -14.17 -12.61
CA ARG A 227 16.80 -14.43 -12.55
C ARG A 227 17.31 -15.09 -13.83
N GLN A 228 16.61 -16.12 -14.32
CA GLN A 228 16.98 -16.82 -15.56
C GLN A 228 16.97 -15.89 -16.78
N LYS A 229 16.04 -14.93 -16.82
CA LYS A 229 15.96 -13.90 -17.88
C LYS A 229 16.91 -12.71 -17.67
N GLY A 230 17.65 -12.65 -16.57
CA GLY A 230 18.57 -11.53 -16.28
C GLY A 230 17.87 -10.20 -15.92
N LEU A 231 16.61 -10.25 -15.47
CA LEU A 231 15.75 -9.06 -15.30
C LEU A 231 15.73 -8.50 -13.87
N LEU A 232 16.59 -8.98 -12.97
CA LEU A 232 16.64 -8.55 -11.55
C LEU A 232 16.86 -7.03 -11.36
N HIS A 233 17.38 -6.33 -12.38
CA HIS A 233 17.60 -4.89 -12.36
C HIS A 233 16.37 -4.07 -12.79
N LYS A 234 15.36 -4.71 -13.38
CA LYS A 234 14.10 -4.07 -13.86
C LYS A 234 12.84 -4.54 -13.13
N ILE A 235 12.91 -5.69 -12.43
CA ILE A 235 11.74 -6.29 -11.78
C ILE A 235 12.02 -6.52 -10.30
N TYR A 236 11.26 -5.84 -9.43
CA TYR A 236 11.33 -6.01 -7.98
C TYR A 236 10.08 -6.72 -7.45
N SER A 237 10.22 -7.40 -6.30
CA SER A 237 9.10 -8.06 -5.63
C SER A 237 9.26 -7.96 -4.13
N TYR A 238 8.27 -7.34 -3.50
CA TYR A 238 8.18 -7.10 -2.06
C TYR A 238 6.71 -7.14 -1.62
N PRO A 239 6.42 -7.39 -0.35
CA PRO A 239 5.04 -7.39 0.13
C PRO A 239 4.42 -5.99 0.13
N GLY A 240 3.10 -5.88 0.04
CA GLY A 240 2.39 -4.62 -0.20
C GLY A 240 1.44 -4.70 -1.41
N ALA A 241 0.67 -3.65 -1.65
CA ALA A 241 -0.22 -3.54 -2.80
C ALA A 241 -0.64 -2.08 -3.02
N ASP A 242 -1.24 -1.47 -2.00
CA ASP A 242 -1.92 -0.18 -2.09
C ASP A 242 -0.93 0.99 -2.25
N GLU A 243 0.25 0.89 -1.67
CA GLU A 243 1.29 1.91 -1.73
C GLU A 243 2.13 1.86 -3.02
N VAL A 244 1.99 0.80 -3.81
CA VAL A 244 2.82 0.58 -5.01
C VAL A 244 2.57 1.68 -6.04
N GLY A 245 1.35 2.21 -6.10
CA GLY A 245 1.00 3.41 -6.84
C GLY A 245 1.87 4.60 -6.46
N CYS A 246 1.89 4.97 -5.18
CA CYS A 246 2.75 6.03 -4.62
C CYS A 246 4.22 5.78 -4.96
N THR A 247 4.69 4.54 -4.80
CA THR A 247 6.08 4.16 -5.05
C THR A 247 6.49 4.41 -6.50
N LEU A 248 5.67 3.97 -7.47
CA LEU A 248 6.02 4.08 -8.89
C LEU A 248 5.85 5.50 -9.45
N VAL A 249 4.87 6.26 -8.98
CA VAL A 249 4.77 7.68 -9.37
C VAL A 249 5.96 8.48 -8.82
N THR A 250 6.40 8.21 -7.60
CA THR A 250 7.61 8.82 -7.03
C THR A 250 8.86 8.37 -7.78
N ARG A 251 8.95 7.10 -8.22
CA ARG A 251 10.04 6.64 -9.09
C ARG A 251 10.09 7.42 -10.40
N ALA A 252 8.94 7.59 -11.06
CA ALA A 252 8.84 8.37 -12.28
C ALA A 252 9.27 9.82 -12.03
N PHE A 253 8.75 10.47 -10.98
CA PHE A 253 9.18 11.80 -10.54
C PHE A 253 10.70 11.89 -10.38
N ASN A 254 11.31 11.01 -9.58
CA ASN A 254 12.76 11.01 -9.33
C ASN A 254 13.57 10.87 -10.64
N LYS A 255 13.08 10.10 -11.62
CA LYS A 255 13.72 10.00 -12.94
C LYS A 255 13.55 11.26 -13.79
N ILE A 256 12.35 11.83 -13.82
CA ILE A 256 11.98 13.08 -14.49
C ILE A 256 12.92 14.22 -14.06
N ILE A 257 13.06 14.40 -12.75
CA ILE A 257 13.88 15.49 -12.17
C ILE A 257 15.35 15.12 -11.95
N LYS A 258 15.76 13.90 -12.31
CA LYS A 258 17.13 13.38 -12.15
C LYS A 258 17.65 13.46 -10.72
N TYR A 259 16.82 13.06 -9.76
CA TYR A 259 17.13 13.05 -8.34
C TYR A 259 17.23 11.60 -7.83
N GLN A 260 18.22 11.34 -6.99
CA GLN A 260 18.37 10.08 -6.26
C GLN A 260 18.39 10.39 -4.76
N PRO A 261 17.23 10.33 -4.09
CA PRO A 261 17.13 10.65 -2.67
C PRO A 261 18.02 9.74 -1.81
N ARG A 262 18.75 10.33 -0.86
CA ARG A 262 19.61 9.62 0.10
C ARG A 262 18.91 9.55 1.46
N LEU A 263 18.72 8.34 2.00
CA LEU A 263 17.99 8.13 3.24
C LEU A 263 18.88 7.48 4.29
N TYR A 264 18.87 8.02 5.51
CA TYR A 264 19.40 7.33 6.68
C TYR A 264 18.25 6.72 7.47
N ILE A 265 18.34 5.45 7.86
CA ILE A 265 17.27 4.75 8.56
C ILE A 265 17.60 4.66 10.05
N ARG A 266 16.64 5.00 10.90
CA ARG A 266 16.74 4.84 12.35
C ARG A 266 15.51 4.15 12.91
N TYR A 267 15.69 3.16 13.76
CA TYR A 267 14.61 2.37 14.35
C TYR A 267 14.37 2.74 15.82
N SER A 268 13.12 2.65 16.28
CA SER A 268 12.77 2.72 17.72
C SER A 268 13.14 1.45 18.49
N SER A 269 13.47 0.36 17.78
CA SER A 269 13.78 -0.97 18.30
C SER A 269 15.06 -1.54 17.71
N VAL A 270 15.82 -2.28 18.52
CA VAL A 270 16.94 -3.10 18.03
C VAL A 270 16.45 -4.37 17.35
N VAL A 271 15.41 -5.02 17.88
CA VAL A 271 14.91 -6.31 17.37
C VAL A 271 13.85 -6.15 16.29
N GLY A 272 13.01 -5.12 16.38
CA GLY A 272 11.94 -4.89 15.41
C GLY A 272 12.35 -4.93 13.93
N PRO A 273 13.48 -4.34 13.48
CA PRO A 273 13.91 -4.45 12.09
C PRO A 273 14.13 -5.89 11.58
N THR A 274 14.35 -6.86 12.47
CA THR A 274 14.59 -8.27 12.11
C THR A 274 13.32 -9.11 12.08
N LEU A 275 12.20 -8.59 12.58
CA LEU A 275 10.94 -9.33 12.67
C LEU A 275 10.16 -9.25 11.37
N ILE A 276 9.43 -10.33 11.05
CA ILE A 276 8.46 -10.37 9.96
C ILE A 276 7.13 -9.84 10.50
N PRO A 277 6.62 -8.69 10.01
CA PRO A 277 5.30 -8.20 10.41
C PRO A 277 4.19 -9.13 9.92
N ARG A 278 2.99 -8.97 10.47
CA ARG A 278 1.80 -9.66 9.94
C ARG A 278 1.52 -9.21 8.53
N LEU A 279 0.98 -10.12 7.70
CA LEU A 279 0.62 -9.89 6.30
C LEU A 279 1.84 -9.62 5.39
N GLU A 280 3.05 -9.95 5.88
CA GLU A 280 4.32 -9.79 5.17
C GLU A 280 5.08 -11.13 5.10
N ASP A 281 6.04 -11.27 4.17
CA ASP A 281 6.85 -12.48 3.99
C ASP A 281 8.33 -12.34 4.38
N ARG A 282 8.73 -11.17 4.91
CA ARG A 282 10.13 -10.87 5.24
C ARG A 282 10.25 -9.82 6.35
N SER A 283 11.47 -9.63 6.84
CA SER A 283 11.73 -8.67 7.89
C SER A 283 11.48 -7.23 7.46
N VAL A 284 11.09 -6.38 8.40
CA VAL A 284 10.86 -4.94 8.17
C VAL A 284 12.04 -4.31 7.44
N HIS A 285 13.27 -4.59 7.87
CA HIS A 285 14.45 -3.95 7.28
C HIS A 285 14.65 -4.31 5.80
N GLU A 286 14.33 -5.55 5.39
CA GLU A 286 14.39 -5.93 3.99
C GLU A 286 13.33 -5.18 3.16
N THR A 287 12.11 -5.06 3.68
CA THR A 287 11.04 -4.28 3.03
C THR A 287 11.42 -2.81 2.88
N VAL A 288 11.95 -2.18 3.95
CA VAL A 288 12.41 -0.78 3.91
C VAL A 288 13.44 -0.59 2.78
N LYS A 289 14.47 -1.45 2.70
CA LYS A 289 15.46 -1.37 1.62
C LYS A 289 14.82 -1.51 0.24
N TYR A 290 13.93 -2.48 0.04
CA TYR A 290 13.25 -2.72 -1.23
C TYR A 290 12.44 -1.50 -1.69
N GLN A 291 11.62 -0.92 -0.81
CA GLN A 291 10.77 0.21 -1.18
C GLN A 291 11.56 1.49 -1.45
N ILE A 292 12.66 1.73 -0.72
CA ILE A 292 13.56 2.87 -0.99
C ILE A 292 14.14 2.77 -2.41
N ILE A 293 14.68 1.61 -2.81
CA ILE A 293 15.25 1.45 -4.15
C ILE A 293 14.18 1.36 -5.25
N ALA A 294 12.98 0.86 -4.92
CA ALA A 294 11.83 0.84 -5.83
C ALA A 294 11.39 2.26 -6.18
N ALA A 295 11.28 3.15 -5.20
CA ALA A 295 10.99 4.57 -5.39
C ALA A 295 12.15 5.36 -6.03
N GLY A 296 13.34 4.76 -6.16
CA GLY A 296 14.50 5.35 -6.84
C GLY A 296 15.50 6.07 -5.94
N GLY A 297 15.41 5.87 -4.62
CA GLY A 297 16.40 6.36 -3.66
C GLY A 297 17.53 5.37 -3.37
N ILE A 298 18.33 5.72 -2.37
CA ILE A 298 19.42 4.90 -1.83
C ILE A 298 19.54 5.07 -0.32
N VAL A 299 19.96 4.00 0.38
CA VAL A 299 20.28 4.05 1.81
C VAL A 299 21.72 4.50 1.99
N VAL A 300 21.96 5.44 2.90
CA VAL A 300 23.30 5.89 3.32
C VAL A 300 23.60 5.44 4.73
N ASP A 301 24.89 5.31 5.06
CA ASP A 301 25.35 4.76 6.35
C ASP A 301 25.32 5.79 7.50
N ASN A 302 25.13 7.08 7.21
CA ASN A 302 25.11 8.14 8.22
C ASN A 302 24.11 9.25 7.92
N SER A 303 23.64 9.93 8.97
CA SER A 303 22.64 10.99 8.87
C SER A 303 23.17 12.31 8.29
N LEU A 304 24.48 12.50 8.14
CA LEU A 304 25.04 13.73 7.56
C LEU A 304 24.99 13.74 6.03
N GLU A 305 24.93 12.56 5.41
CA GLU A 305 24.84 12.39 3.96
C GLU A 305 23.40 12.22 3.45
N CYS A 306 22.43 12.11 4.35
CA CYS A 306 21.04 11.91 3.96
C CYS A 306 20.37 13.23 3.57
N ASP A 307 19.39 13.12 2.68
CA ASP A 307 18.45 14.20 2.38
C ASP A 307 17.32 14.26 3.44
N PHE A 308 17.03 13.12 4.08
CA PHE A 308 16.18 13.01 5.26
C PHE A 308 16.44 11.71 6.03
N VAL A 309 16.07 11.70 7.30
CA VAL A 309 16.07 10.50 8.14
C VAL A 309 14.69 9.84 8.08
N LEU A 310 14.68 8.55 7.74
CA LEU A 310 13.50 7.69 7.87
C LEU A 310 13.51 7.05 9.26
N MET A 311 12.64 7.57 10.12
CA MET A 311 12.41 7.13 11.48
C MET A 311 11.34 6.03 11.44
N VAL A 312 11.71 4.79 11.76
CA VAL A 312 10.78 3.65 11.70
C VAL A 312 10.47 3.16 13.12
N ASN A 313 9.20 3.06 13.46
CA ASN A 313 8.71 2.40 14.67
C ASN A 313 8.23 0.98 14.30
N PRO A 314 9.11 -0.05 14.34
CA PRO A 314 8.78 -1.40 13.91
C PRO A 314 7.94 -2.16 14.96
N PRO A 315 7.37 -3.33 14.61
CA PRO A 315 6.75 -4.20 15.59
C PRO A 315 7.78 -4.83 16.52
N SER A 316 7.32 -5.44 17.61
CA SER A 316 8.12 -6.23 18.52
C SER A 316 7.51 -7.61 18.74
N TYR A 317 8.17 -8.46 19.55
CA TYR A 317 7.56 -9.72 19.98
C TYR A 317 6.22 -9.52 20.71
N ASN A 318 6.05 -8.41 21.43
CA ASN A 318 4.81 -8.11 22.12
C ASN A 318 3.74 -7.69 21.13
N THR A 319 4.02 -6.71 20.26
CA THR A 319 3.02 -6.23 19.31
C THR A 319 2.57 -7.31 18.33
N LEU A 320 3.47 -8.21 17.90
CA LEU A 320 3.08 -9.33 17.04
C LEU A 320 2.17 -10.37 17.72
N ARG A 321 2.25 -10.51 19.05
CA ARG A 321 1.43 -11.43 19.86
C ARG A 321 0.07 -10.85 20.26
N LEU A 322 -0.05 -9.53 20.30
CA LEU A 322 -1.27 -8.84 20.75
C LEU A 322 -2.45 -9.00 19.78
N TYR A 323 -2.18 -9.48 18.56
CA TYR A 323 -3.18 -9.59 17.52
C TYR A 323 -3.53 -11.04 17.25
N ASP A 324 -4.81 -11.34 17.03
CA ASP A 324 -5.24 -12.50 16.24
C ASP A 324 -6.22 -11.97 15.19
N GLY A 325 -5.82 -11.97 13.91
CA GLY A 325 -6.62 -11.37 12.83
C GLY A 325 -7.00 -9.88 13.02
N ASN A 326 -8.29 -9.58 12.84
CA ASN A 326 -8.90 -8.23 12.78
C ASN A 326 -9.00 -7.51 14.14
N ASP A 327 -8.38 -8.02 15.20
CA ASP A 327 -8.52 -7.49 16.57
C ASP A 327 -8.18 -5.99 16.71
N SER A 328 -7.22 -5.45 15.94
CA SER A 328 -6.88 -4.00 15.95
C SER A 328 -8.00 -3.11 15.42
N ILE A 329 -8.91 -3.65 14.60
CA ILE A 329 -10.02 -2.88 14.04
C ILE A 329 -11.06 -2.61 15.15
N PHE A 330 -11.25 -3.56 16.07
CA PHE A 330 -12.32 -3.55 17.05
C PHE A 330 -11.88 -3.15 18.47
N LYS A 331 -10.58 -3.23 18.76
CA LYS A 331 -10.01 -2.97 20.10
C LYS A 331 -8.88 -1.95 20.03
N ARG A 332 -8.92 -0.95 20.94
CA ARG A 332 -7.76 -0.11 21.23
C ARG A 332 -6.83 -0.84 22.19
N ILE A 333 -5.55 -0.91 21.86
CA ILE A 333 -4.56 -1.61 22.67
C ILE A 333 -3.49 -0.61 23.12
N GLU A 334 -3.32 -0.49 24.43
CA GLU A 334 -2.21 0.29 24.99
C GLU A 334 -0.90 -0.50 24.87
N LEU A 335 0.10 0.13 24.25
CA LEU A 335 1.37 -0.50 23.95
C LEU A 335 2.40 -0.30 25.08
N ASN A 336 2.40 -1.19 26.07
CA ASN A 336 3.51 -1.27 27.01
C ASN A 336 4.60 -2.22 26.50
N ASP A 337 5.59 -1.68 25.79
CA ASP A 337 6.57 -2.48 25.06
C ASP A 337 8.04 -2.14 25.37
N PRO A 338 8.75 -2.97 26.17
CA PRO A 338 10.15 -2.73 26.51
C PRO A 338 11.12 -2.95 25.35
N TYR A 339 10.68 -3.54 24.23
CA TYR A 339 11.53 -3.73 23.05
C TYR A 339 11.61 -2.48 22.17
N ARG A 340 10.86 -1.42 22.48
CA ARG A 340 10.83 -0.15 21.75
C ARG A 340 11.08 1.00 22.71
N ASN A 341 12.02 1.87 22.37
CA ASN A 341 12.32 3.05 23.19
C ASN A 341 11.73 4.31 22.56
N ILE A 342 10.42 4.49 22.73
CA ILE A 342 9.68 5.59 22.10
C ILE A 342 10.16 6.97 22.59
N ASN A 343 10.54 7.08 23.86
CA ASN A 343 11.09 8.33 24.41
C ASN A 343 12.39 8.74 23.69
N GLU A 344 13.34 7.81 23.55
CA GLU A 344 14.59 8.06 22.82
C GLU A 344 14.32 8.34 21.34
N PHE A 345 13.42 7.57 20.73
CA PHE A 345 13.06 7.71 19.33
C PHE A 345 12.51 9.11 19.01
N VAL A 346 11.56 9.62 19.81
CA VAL A 346 11.00 10.97 19.63
C VAL A 346 12.03 12.07 19.96
N LEU A 347 12.89 11.86 20.96
CA LEU A 347 14.01 12.79 21.21
C LEU A 347 15.01 12.83 20.05
N ALA A 348 15.24 11.71 19.37
CA ALA A 348 16.05 11.66 18.16
C ALA A 348 15.39 12.42 16.99
N VAL A 349 14.06 12.28 16.80
CA VAL A 349 13.30 13.10 15.83
C VAL A 349 13.53 14.59 16.11
N LYS A 350 13.32 15.02 17.36
CA LYS A 350 13.55 16.40 17.80
C LYS A 350 14.97 16.86 17.49
N TYR A 351 15.97 16.05 17.83
CA TYR A 351 17.37 16.36 17.62
C TYR A 351 17.69 16.59 16.14
N TYR A 352 17.23 15.72 15.24
CA TYR A 352 17.49 15.87 13.81
C TYR A 352 16.80 17.12 13.24
N ILE A 353 15.55 17.40 13.62
CA ILE A 353 14.82 18.60 13.20
C ILE A 353 15.52 19.87 13.71
N GLU A 354 16.01 19.90 14.95
CA GLU A 354 16.79 21.02 15.50
C GLU A 354 18.17 21.20 14.83
N LYS A 355 18.60 20.22 14.03
CA LYS A 355 19.80 20.26 13.19
C LYS A 355 19.49 20.53 11.72
N ASP A 356 18.27 20.93 11.40
CA ASP A 356 17.79 21.16 10.04
C ASP A 356 17.88 19.91 9.14
N ILE A 357 17.83 18.72 9.75
CA ILE A 357 17.77 17.44 9.03
C ILE A 357 16.30 16.98 9.01
N PRO A 358 15.63 16.95 7.83
CA PRO A 358 14.24 16.53 7.74
C PRO A 358 14.04 15.10 8.25
N CYS A 359 12.91 14.87 8.92
CA CYS A 359 12.57 13.58 9.51
C CYS A 359 11.19 13.12 9.04
N ALA A 360 11.13 11.89 8.54
CA ALA A 360 9.90 11.21 8.18
C ALA A 360 9.66 10.04 9.12
N VAL A 361 8.44 9.85 9.60
CA VAL A 361 8.10 8.81 10.58
C VAL A 361 7.19 7.76 9.94
N ALA A 362 7.63 6.51 9.93
CA ALA A 362 6.83 5.36 9.53
C ALA A 362 6.51 4.52 10.77
N ASP A 363 5.22 4.49 11.12
CA ASP A 363 4.72 3.76 12.27
C ASP A 363 4.17 2.40 11.83
N VAL A 364 4.96 1.35 12.03
CA VAL A 364 4.61 -0.02 11.61
C VAL A 364 4.61 -0.97 12.80
N ALA A 365 4.41 -0.44 14.00
CA ALA A 365 4.38 -1.20 15.22
C ALA A 365 3.16 -2.13 15.30
N GLN A 366 2.05 -1.70 14.69
CA GLN A 366 0.75 -2.35 14.69
C GLN A 366 0.15 -2.33 13.29
N VAL A 367 -0.76 -3.27 13.00
CA VAL A 367 -1.51 -3.32 11.74
C VAL A 367 -2.85 -2.62 11.96
N ASN A 368 -3.27 -1.76 11.02
CA ASN A 368 -4.51 -0.97 11.10
C ASN A 368 -4.63 -0.03 12.31
N ASP A 369 -3.52 0.37 12.93
CA ASP A 369 -3.49 1.25 14.09
C ASP A 369 -2.12 1.95 14.22
N VAL A 370 -2.07 3.02 15.01
CA VAL A 370 -0.84 3.77 15.33
C VAL A 370 -0.37 3.50 16.76
N ASP A 371 0.85 3.90 17.07
CA ASP A 371 1.38 4.03 18.42
C ASP A 371 0.99 5.40 19.00
N ASP A 372 -0.13 5.44 19.72
CA ASP A 372 -0.68 6.69 20.28
C ASP A 372 0.29 7.37 21.27
N ASP A 373 1.05 6.60 22.05
CA ASP A 373 2.05 7.15 22.98
C ASP A 373 3.15 7.91 22.22
N MET A 374 3.62 7.35 21.11
CA MET A 374 4.55 8.03 20.22
C MET A 374 3.96 9.32 19.66
N MET A 375 2.69 9.28 19.21
CA MET A 375 2.01 10.44 18.66
C MET A 375 1.79 11.55 19.69
N MET A 376 1.43 11.17 20.91
CA MET A 376 1.28 12.09 22.04
C MET A 376 2.61 12.70 22.48
N LEU A 377 3.72 11.95 22.39
CA LEU A 377 5.07 12.50 22.59
C LEU A 377 5.47 13.47 21.48
N LEU A 378 5.25 13.14 20.21
CA LEU A 378 5.48 14.04 19.07
C LEU A 378 4.69 15.36 19.23
N LYS A 379 3.43 15.26 19.68
CA LYS A 379 2.60 16.41 20.03
C LYS A 379 3.22 17.24 21.15
N SER A 380 3.62 16.59 22.25
CA SER A 380 4.14 17.24 23.45
C SER A 380 5.45 17.99 23.19
N TYR A 381 6.27 17.50 22.25
CA TYR A 381 7.49 18.18 21.80
C TYR A 381 7.25 19.18 20.66
N HIS A 382 6.01 19.43 20.25
CA HIS A 382 5.64 20.34 19.15
C HIS A 382 6.37 19.98 17.83
N LEU A 383 6.28 18.71 17.44
CA LEU A 383 6.95 18.17 16.25
C LEU A 383 5.99 17.82 15.11
N LEU A 384 4.68 17.71 15.37
CA LEU A 384 3.70 17.21 14.39
C LEU A 384 3.69 18.01 13.07
N ASP A 385 3.81 19.34 13.15
CA ASP A 385 3.82 20.24 11.99
C ASP A 385 5.22 20.42 11.36
N LYS A 386 6.25 19.79 11.95
CA LYS A 386 7.66 19.85 11.53
C LYS A 386 8.15 18.55 10.89
N LEU A 387 7.38 17.47 10.97
CA LEU A 387 7.71 16.24 10.27
C LEU A 387 7.66 16.47 8.75
N LEU A 388 8.59 15.84 8.04
CA LEU A 388 8.57 15.77 6.58
C LEU A 388 7.38 14.97 6.08
N SER A 389 7.10 13.85 6.77
CA SER A 389 6.04 12.91 6.44
C SER A 389 5.73 12.03 7.66
N TYR A 390 4.50 11.51 7.72
CA TYR A 390 4.05 10.52 8.68
C TYR A 390 3.10 9.55 7.99
N ALA A 391 3.13 8.27 8.37
CA ALA A 391 2.01 7.34 8.14
C ALA A 391 2.08 6.19 9.15
N GLY A 392 0.93 5.59 9.44
CA GLY A 392 0.78 4.45 10.35
C GLY A 392 -0.53 3.71 10.13
N TRP A 393 -0.76 3.26 8.90
CA TRP A 393 -2.02 2.67 8.45
C TRP A 393 -1.83 1.28 7.83
N ASN A 394 -2.87 0.46 7.95
CA ASN A 394 -2.96 -0.86 7.31
C ASN A 394 -1.75 -1.77 7.62
N THR A 395 -0.92 -2.12 6.62
CA THR A 395 0.24 -3.01 6.80
C THR A 395 1.56 -2.24 6.88
N SER A 396 2.63 -2.95 7.26
CA SER A 396 3.96 -2.36 7.32
C SER A 396 4.39 -1.83 5.95
N SER A 397 4.16 -2.60 4.88
CA SER A 397 4.52 -2.21 3.52
C SER A 397 3.71 -1.01 3.05
N ASN A 398 2.39 -1.00 3.29
CA ASN A 398 1.52 0.10 2.89
C ASN A 398 1.94 1.44 3.55
N THR A 399 2.25 1.40 4.83
CA THR A 399 2.78 2.55 5.58
C THR A 399 4.13 3.01 5.03
N LEU A 400 5.10 2.10 4.90
CA LEU A 400 6.45 2.45 4.48
C LEU A 400 6.46 3.10 3.09
N GLY A 401 5.75 2.54 2.11
CA GLY A 401 5.77 3.09 0.75
C GLY A 401 5.06 4.44 0.66
N THR A 402 4.06 4.68 1.51
CA THR A 402 3.40 5.99 1.63
C THR A 402 4.36 7.05 2.17
N VAL A 403 5.03 6.78 3.30
CA VAL A 403 5.99 7.71 3.93
C VAL A 403 7.18 7.98 3.02
N ILE A 404 7.75 6.92 2.44
CA ILE A 404 8.91 7.04 1.54
C ILE A 404 8.54 7.89 0.33
N ALA A 405 7.39 7.64 -0.30
CA ALA A 405 6.96 8.38 -1.48
C ALA A 405 6.76 9.87 -1.21
N HIS A 406 6.03 10.22 -0.15
CA HIS A 406 5.79 11.62 0.23
C HIS A 406 7.08 12.34 0.61
N SER A 407 7.94 11.65 1.35
CA SER A 407 9.22 12.21 1.82
C SER A 407 10.17 12.50 0.67
N MET A 408 10.32 11.60 -0.31
CA MET A 408 11.22 11.78 -1.44
C MET A 408 10.82 12.96 -2.33
N VAL A 409 9.51 13.14 -2.58
CA VAL A 409 9.04 14.29 -3.38
C VAL A 409 9.30 15.59 -2.63
N THR A 410 8.97 15.65 -1.34
CA THR A 410 9.14 16.88 -0.55
C THR A 410 10.62 17.20 -0.29
N SER A 411 11.46 16.18 -0.03
CA SER A 411 12.90 16.37 0.27
C SER A 411 13.64 16.99 -0.90
N TYR A 412 13.26 16.68 -2.15
CA TYR A 412 13.82 17.32 -3.33
C TYR A 412 13.71 18.85 -3.24
N TYR A 413 12.53 19.36 -2.92
CA TYR A 413 12.27 20.79 -2.86
C TYR A 413 12.98 21.45 -1.66
N ILE A 414 13.07 20.77 -0.52
CA ILE A 414 13.81 21.25 0.65
C ILE A 414 15.31 21.35 0.34
N VAL A 415 15.94 20.25 -0.09
CA VAL A 415 17.40 20.18 -0.31
C VAL A 415 17.87 21.13 -1.41
N ASN A 416 17.01 21.43 -2.39
CA ASN A 416 17.34 22.37 -3.47
C ASN A 416 16.95 23.82 -3.17
N ASN A 417 16.44 24.14 -1.97
CA ASN A 417 15.92 25.46 -1.59
C ASN A 417 14.86 25.98 -2.59
N LYS A 418 13.94 25.09 -2.98
CA LYS A 418 12.83 25.35 -3.93
C LYS A 418 11.45 25.09 -3.33
N LEU A 419 11.36 24.92 -2.01
CA LEU A 419 10.07 24.75 -1.36
C LEU A 419 9.37 26.11 -1.29
N TYR A 420 8.45 26.35 -2.23
CA TYR A 420 7.56 27.51 -2.19
C TYR A 420 6.32 27.22 -1.33
N ASP A 421 5.63 28.27 -0.87
CA ASP A 421 4.42 28.18 -0.05
C ASP A 421 3.38 27.22 -0.65
N SER A 422 3.23 27.18 -1.98
CA SER A 422 2.32 26.27 -2.67
C SER A 422 2.69 24.80 -2.51
N ASN A 423 3.99 24.46 -2.56
CA ASN A 423 4.47 23.09 -2.40
C ASN A 423 4.36 22.69 -0.93
N GLU A 424 4.71 23.60 -0.02
CA GLU A 424 4.63 23.40 1.42
C GLU A 424 3.19 23.14 1.87
N ILE A 425 2.22 23.95 1.43
CA ILE A 425 0.80 23.76 1.79
C ILE A 425 0.28 22.41 1.31
N LYS A 426 0.62 21.98 0.08
CA LYS A 426 0.21 20.67 -0.44
C LYS A 426 0.82 19.52 0.35
N SER A 427 2.11 19.64 0.70
CA SER A 427 2.80 18.65 1.53
C SER A 427 2.18 18.58 2.94
N LYS A 428 1.88 19.73 3.56
CA LYS A 428 1.20 19.82 4.85
C LYS A 428 -0.24 19.31 4.82
N LYS A 429 -0.98 19.48 3.72
CA LYS A 429 -2.31 18.86 3.54
C LYS A 429 -2.20 17.34 3.56
N PHE A 430 -1.23 16.76 2.85
CA PHE A 430 -1.02 15.32 2.87
C PHE A 430 -0.58 14.80 4.26
N LEU A 431 0.32 15.52 4.93
CA LEU A 431 0.71 15.20 6.31
C LEU A 431 -0.48 15.26 7.28
N CYS A 432 -1.32 16.31 7.18
CA CYS A 432 -2.53 16.45 7.96
C CYS A 432 -3.51 15.30 7.69
N GLN A 433 -3.66 14.87 6.44
CA GLN A 433 -4.50 13.72 6.08
C GLN A 433 -4.05 12.45 6.81
N ARG A 434 -2.75 12.20 6.90
CA ARG A 434 -2.21 11.03 7.61
C ARG A 434 -2.49 11.09 9.10
N TYR A 435 -2.46 12.27 9.72
CA TYR A 435 -2.89 12.40 11.11
C TYR A 435 -4.40 12.23 11.29
N LEU A 436 -5.21 12.73 10.36
CA LEU A 436 -6.68 12.60 10.45
C LEU A 436 -7.14 11.16 10.20
N GLU A 437 -6.51 10.45 9.28
CA GLU A 437 -6.92 9.10 8.92
C GLU A 437 -6.23 8.05 9.80
N ASP A 438 -4.91 8.06 9.88
CA ASP A 438 -4.14 7.02 10.55
C ASP A 438 -4.27 7.18 12.07
N TRP A 439 -4.05 8.40 12.60
CA TRP A 439 -4.08 8.64 14.05
C TRP A 439 -5.48 8.96 14.58
N ALA A 440 -6.22 9.88 13.97
CA ALA A 440 -7.54 10.25 14.49
C ALA A 440 -8.58 9.18 14.14
N TYR A 441 -8.70 8.78 12.88
CA TYR A 441 -9.73 7.85 12.46
C TYR A 441 -9.46 6.41 12.91
N GLN A 442 -8.35 5.80 12.51
CA GLN A 442 -8.12 4.38 12.79
C GLN A 442 -7.97 4.07 14.29
N HIS A 443 -7.28 4.92 15.05
CA HIS A 443 -7.09 4.72 16.49
C HIS A 443 -8.31 5.15 17.32
N TYR A 444 -8.81 6.38 17.11
CA TYR A 444 -9.90 6.92 17.92
C TYR A 444 -11.27 6.72 17.27
N VAL A 445 -11.57 7.42 16.19
CA VAL A 445 -12.95 7.60 15.72
C VAL A 445 -13.59 6.29 15.27
N ARG A 446 -12.87 5.41 14.56
CA ARG A 446 -13.44 4.17 14.00
C ARG A 446 -14.08 3.31 15.08
N LYS A 447 -13.40 3.11 16.22
CA LYS A 447 -13.96 2.35 17.34
C LYS A 447 -15.23 2.99 17.90
N ASP A 448 -15.23 4.31 18.10
CA ASP A 448 -16.42 5.01 18.60
C ASP A 448 -17.62 4.84 17.66
N ILE A 449 -17.38 4.82 16.34
CA ILE A 449 -18.42 4.60 15.33
C ILE A 449 -18.89 3.15 15.35
N ILE A 450 -17.98 2.17 15.50
CA ILE A 450 -18.35 0.75 15.63
C ILE A 450 -19.27 0.55 16.84
N ASP A 451 -18.85 1.03 18.01
CA ASP A 451 -19.62 0.89 19.25
C ASP A 451 -21.02 1.56 19.08
N MET A 452 -21.10 2.71 18.37
CA MET A 452 -22.37 3.37 18.03
C MET A 452 -23.25 2.56 17.08
N LEU A 453 -22.68 1.90 16.06
CA LEU A 453 -23.43 1.09 15.10
C LEU A 453 -23.93 -0.23 15.73
N GLU A 454 -23.16 -0.81 16.65
CA GLU A 454 -23.59 -2.00 17.41
C GLU A 454 -24.89 -1.73 18.19
N ASP A 455 -24.99 -0.56 18.84
CA ASP A 455 -26.22 -0.12 19.52
C ASP A 455 -27.41 0.03 18.55
N MET A 456 -27.14 0.34 17.28
CA MET A 456 -28.13 0.46 16.21
C MET A 456 -28.39 -0.87 15.47
N GLN A 457 -27.68 -1.94 15.80
CA GLN A 457 -27.68 -3.23 15.08
C GLN A 457 -27.29 -3.11 13.60
N ILE A 458 -26.40 -2.18 13.27
CA ILE A 458 -25.90 -1.94 11.92
C ILE A 458 -24.52 -2.60 11.77
N SER A 459 -24.30 -3.24 10.62
CA SER A 459 -23.07 -3.97 10.35
C SER A 459 -21.90 -3.05 9.98
N TYR A 460 -20.70 -3.42 10.41
CA TYR A 460 -19.43 -2.81 9.98
C TYR A 460 -19.25 -2.82 8.45
N PHE A 461 -19.76 -3.84 7.76
CA PHE A 461 -19.60 -4.05 6.31
C PHE A 461 -20.80 -3.59 5.48
N ASN A 462 -21.81 -2.99 6.12
CA ASN A 462 -22.97 -2.42 5.43
C ASN A 462 -23.66 -1.37 6.33
N LEU A 463 -23.50 -0.09 5.97
CA LEU A 463 -24.05 1.05 6.71
C LEU A 463 -25.50 1.40 6.33
N GLU A 464 -26.12 0.63 5.45
CA GLU A 464 -27.52 0.79 5.02
C GLU A 464 -27.86 2.24 4.61
N ASP A 465 -28.90 2.84 5.21
CA ASP A 465 -29.36 4.20 4.97
C ASP A 465 -28.64 5.25 5.85
N LYS A 466 -27.64 4.84 6.65
CA LYS A 466 -26.94 5.71 7.60
C LYS A 466 -25.65 6.31 7.09
N LEU A 467 -25.27 6.06 5.83
CA LEU A 467 -23.99 6.50 5.29
C LEU A 467 -23.74 8.01 5.48
N ASP A 468 -24.71 8.87 5.18
CA ASP A 468 -24.56 10.32 5.35
C ASP A 468 -24.41 10.71 6.83
N TYR A 469 -25.23 10.13 7.71
CA TYR A 469 -25.16 10.35 9.15
C TYR A 469 -23.80 9.92 9.74
N VAL A 470 -23.28 8.77 9.30
CA VAL A 470 -21.97 8.26 9.72
C VAL A 470 -20.86 9.17 9.19
N CYS A 471 -20.92 9.62 7.94
CA CYS A 471 -19.94 10.55 7.37
C CYS A 471 -19.89 11.88 8.15
N ASP A 472 -21.06 12.46 8.47
CA ASP A 472 -21.15 13.69 9.25
C ASP A 472 -20.60 13.50 10.67
N THR A 473 -20.93 12.38 11.32
CA THR A 473 -20.42 12.05 12.66
C THR A 473 -18.90 11.88 12.67
N ILE A 474 -18.34 11.19 11.67
CA ILE A 474 -16.88 11.05 11.51
C ILE A 474 -16.26 12.44 11.32
N LYS A 475 -16.82 13.25 10.41
CA LYS A 475 -16.33 14.58 10.11
C LYS A 475 -16.26 15.46 11.36
N ASP A 476 -17.32 15.50 12.17
CA ASP A 476 -17.35 16.28 13.41
C ASP A 476 -16.26 15.82 14.39
N LYS A 477 -16.14 14.50 14.61
CA LYS A 477 -15.09 13.93 15.48
C LYS A 477 -13.68 14.24 14.98
N LEU A 478 -13.46 14.23 13.66
CA LEU A 478 -12.17 14.59 13.06
C LEU A 478 -11.85 16.08 13.22
N TYR A 479 -12.84 16.97 13.09
CA TYR A 479 -12.67 18.40 13.36
C TYR A 479 -12.32 18.66 14.84
N ASP A 480 -12.99 17.99 15.77
CA ASP A 480 -12.66 18.05 17.20
C ASP A 480 -11.22 17.59 17.47
N PHE A 481 -10.83 16.46 16.86
CA PHE A 481 -9.47 15.95 16.96
C PHE A 481 -8.45 16.95 16.41
N GLN A 482 -8.65 17.47 15.20
CA GLN A 482 -7.76 18.46 14.57
C GLN A 482 -7.57 19.68 15.49
N ASN A 483 -8.67 20.20 16.02
CA ASN A 483 -8.65 21.38 16.87
C ASN A 483 -7.90 21.18 18.18
N LYS A 484 -7.97 19.97 18.75
CA LYS A 484 -7.34 19.60 20.02
C LYS A 484 -5.87 19.19 19.86
N ASN A 485 -5.52 18.54 18.74
CA ASN A 485 -4.25 17.82 18.61
C ASN A 485 -3.30 18.41 17.57
N LEU A 486 -3.80 18.91 16.44
CA LEU A 486 -2.99 19.29 15.29
C LEU A 486 -2.70 20.80 15.25
N MET A 487 -2.04 21.30 16.30
CA MET A 487 -1.62 22.70 16.35
C MET A 487 -0.75 23.04 15.12
N GLY A 488 -1.13 24.05 14.34
CA GLY A 488 -0.42 24.47 13.13
C GLY A 488 -0.84 23.76 11.82
N LEU A 489 -1.54 22.62 11.92
CA LEU A 489 -2.07 21.87 10.77
C LEU A 489 -3.60 21.85 10.81
N LYS A 490 -4.21 23.00 10.50
CA LYS A 490 -5.66 23.15 10.46
C LYS A 490 -6.12 23.44 9.04
N PHE A 491 -6.86 22.49 8.47
CA PHE A 491 -7.48 22.66 7.17
C PHE A 491 -8.97 22.35 7.26
N ASP A 492 -9.74 22.91 6.35
CA ASP A 492 -11.12 22.52 6.13
C ASP A 492 -11.19 21.33 5.18
N PHE A 493 -12.07 20.39 5.49
CA PHE A 493 -12.23 19.18 4.71
C PHE A 493 -13.66 18.63 4.78
N ASP A 494 -13.97 17.76 3.83
CA ASP A 494 -15.13 16.88 3.86
C ASP A 494 -14.68 15.42 3.94
N VAL A 495 -15.56 14.57 4.47
CA VAL A 495 -15.34 13.14 4.65
C VAL A 495 -16.32 12.37 3.76
N ASN A 496 -15.85 11.27 3.18
CA ASN A 496 -16.70 10.27 2.55
C ASN A 496 -16.25 8.87 2.94
N ILE A 497 -17.11 7.89 2.65
CA ILE A 497 -16.86 6.47 2.85
C ILE A 497 -16.81 5.82 1.46
N PRO A 498 -15.61 5.46 0.95
CA PRO A 498 -15.45 5.07 -0.46
C PRO A 498 -16.13 3.74 -0.78
N TRP A 499 -16.06 2.78 0.13
CA TRP A 499 -16.81 1.53 0.11
C TRP A 499 -17.74 1.52 1.31
N ASN A 500 -18.92 0.92 1.19
CA ASN A 500 -19.92 0.83 2.27
C ASN A 500 -19.45 -0.03 3.46
N ARG A 501 -18.40 0.40 4.16
CA ARG A 501 -17.75 -0.20 5.33
C ARG A 501 -16.94 0.87 6.08
N LEU A 502 -16.51 0.58 7.31
CA LEU A 502 -15.74 1.52 8.15
C LEU A 502 -14.21 1.33 8.10
N TYR A 503 -13.67 0.58 7.14
CA TYR A 503 -12.24 0.26 7.16
C TYR A 503 -11.38 1.48 6.78
N GLU A 504 -11.69 2.12 5.66
CA GLU A 504 -11.05 3.33 5.16
C GLU A 504 -12.04 4.49 4.98
N ILE A 505 -11.54 5.72 4.98
CA ILE A 505 -12.31 6.94 4.69
C ILE A 505 -11.64 7.76 3.60
N GLY A 506 -12.42 8.56 2.86
CA GLY A 506 -11.90 9.59 1.98
C GLY A 506 -11.94 10.96 2.66
N ILE A 507 -10.85 11.70 2.56
CA ILE A 507 -10.75 13.09 3.03
C ILE A 507 -10.48 13.99 1.83
N THR A 508 -11.29 15.02 1.65
CA THR A 508 -11.10 16.03 0.59
C THR A 508 -10.96 17.41 1.20
N PHE A 509 -9.77 18.02 1.07
CA PHE A 509 -9.52 19.37 1.57
C PHE A 509 -10.16 20.45 0.69
N LYS A 510 -10.66 21.50 1.32
CA LYS A 510 -11.23 22.69 0.66
C LYS A 510 -10.16 23.67 0.18
#